data_AF-A0A024JWU7-F1
#
_entry.id   AF-A0A024JWU7-F1
#
_cell.length_a   1.000
_cell.length_b   1.000
_cell.length_c   1.000
_cell.angle_alpha   90.00
_cell.angle_beta   90.00
_cell.angle_gamma   90.00
#
_symmetry.space_group_name_H-M   'P 1'
#
loop_
_entity.id
_entity.type
_entity.pdbx_description
1 polymer ?
#
loop_
_entity_poly.entity_id
_entity_poly.type
_entity_poly.pdbx_seq_one_letter_code
_entity_poly.pdbx_strand_id
1 'polypeptide(L)'
;MLAEADASASWLVVPGATGSSWMGARAEFRARLGYAAQQVVEALTILVDAHGGGSFAESSQLQQYWRDANTAARHAGLQPTVGYEVYGKSILGVPERISFTV
;
A
#
# COMPACT_ATOMS: atom_id res chain seq x y z
N MET A 1 -8.16 32.08 -20.32
CA MET A 1 -7.15 31.69 -21.32
C MET A 1 -6.40 30.50 -20.74
N LEU A 2 -6.96 29.30 -20.94
CA LEU A 2 -6.43 28.04 -20.40
C LEU A 2 -5.31 27.58 -21.32
N ALA A 3 -4.09 27.48 -20.81
CA ALA A 3 -2.96 26.94 -21.56
C ALA A 3 -3.23 25.46 -21.85
N GLU A 4 -3.23 25.10 -23.13
CA GLU A 4 -3.37 23.72 -23.58
C GLU A 4 -2.17 22.89 -23.12
N ALA A 5 -2.46 21.72 -22.55
CA ALA A 5 -1.45 20.73 -22.20
C ALA A 5 -0.85 20.15 -23.50
N ASP A 6 0.44 20.37 -23.73
CA ASP A 6 1.17 19.80 -24.86
C ASP A 6 1.26 18.26 -24.73
N ALA A 7 1.12 17.59 -25.89
CA ALA A 7 1.09 16.13 -26.06
C ALA A 7 2.29 15.35 -25.49
N SER A 8 3.38 16.02 -25.09
CA SER A 8 4.56 15.44 -24.45
C SER A 8 4.29 14.79 -23.08
N ALA A 9 3.17 15.15 -22.43
CA ALA A 9 2.72 14.57 -21.17
C ALA A 9 1.64 13.47 -21.34
N SER A 10 1.32 13.04 -22.56
CA SER A 10 0.24 12.08 -22.83
C SER A 10 0.44 10.71 -22.16
N TRP A 11 1.67 10.29 -21.88
CA TRP A 11 1.97 9.05 -21.14
C TRP A 11 1.69 9.16 -19.63
N LEU A 12 1.51 10.37 -19.08
CA LEU A 12 0.99 10.57 -17.73
C LEU A 12 -0.53 10.36 -17.66
N VAL A 13 -1.21 10.37 -18.80
CA VAL A 13 -2.65 10.16 -18.91
C VAL A 13 -2.91 8.74 -19.37
N VAL A 14 -3.30 7.87 -18.44
CA VAL A 14 -3.77 6.52 -18.76
C VAL A 14 -5.10 6.63 -19.53
N PRO A 15 -5.17 6.22 -20.81
CA PRO A 15 -6.40 6.27 -21.57
C PRO A 15 -7.42 5.31 -20.94
N GLY A 16 -8.52 5.84 -20.40
CA GLY A 16 -9.55 5.08 -19.70
C GLY A 16 -9.86 5.53 -18.27
N ALA A 17 -9.20 6.57 -17.75
CA ALA A 17 -9.53 7.16 -16.45
C ALA A 17 -10.85 7.96 -16.48
N THR A 18 -11.98 7.26 -16.60
CA THR A 18 -13.28 7.81 -16.23
C THR A 18 -13.35 7.87 -14.70
N GLY A 19 -12.85 8.96 -14.11
CA GLY A 19 -13.22 9.35 -12.74
C GLY A 19 -12.13 9.40 -11.65
N SER A 20 -10.83 9.21 -11.92
CA SER A 20 -9.81 9.40 -10.88
C SER A 20 -8.76 10.44 -11.28
N SER A 21 -8.68 11.52 -10.50
CA SER A 21 -7.52 12.42 -10.57
C SER A 21 -6.26 11.64 -10.17
N TRP A 22 -5.07 12.07 -10.59
CA TRP A 22 -3.78 11.52 -10.13
C TRP A 22 -3.71 11.29 -8.61
N MET A 23 -4.41 12.15 -7.85
CA MET A 23 -4.57 12.03 -6.40
C MET A 23 -5.39 10.80 -5.98
N GLY A 24 -6.49 10.49 -6.67
CA GLY A 24 -7.30 9.28 -6.41
C GLY A 24 -6.53 7.99 -6.65
N ALA A 25 -5.76 7.90 -7.75
CA ALA A 25 -4.91 6.74 -8.03
C ALA A 25 -3.84 6.53 -6.94
N ARG A 26 -3.27 7.62 -6.41
CA ARG A 26 -2.34 7.55 -5.28
C ARG A 26 -2.99 7.11 -3.98
N ALA A 27 -4.22 7.56 -3.72
CA ALA A 27 -4.99 7.12 -2.56
C ALA A 27 -5.26 5.62 -2.60
N GLU A 28 -5.68 5.09 -3.75
CA GLU A 28 -5.87 3.66 -3.97
C GLU A 28 -4.57 2.89 -3.76
N PHE A 29 -3.48 3.35 -4.36
CA PHE A 29 -2.18 2.69 -4.23
C PHE A 29 -1.72 2.58 -2.77
N ARG A 30 -1.88 3.66 -1.99
CA ARG A 30 -1.55 3.67 -0.55
C ARG A 30 -2.38 2.65 0.22
N ALA A 31 -3.69 2.56 -0.04
CA ALA A 31 -4.55 1.55 0.58
C ALA A 31 -4.10 0.12 0.23
N ARG A 32 -3.78 -0.13 -1.05
CA ARG A 32 -3.36 -1.46 -1.53
C ARG A 32 -2.02 -1.89 -0.95
N LEU A 33 -1.07 -0.97 -0.78
CA LEU A 33 0.21 -1.27 -0.14
C LEU A 33 0.04 -1.71 1.32
N GLY A 34 -0.78 -0.99 2.09
CA GLY A 34 -1.07 -1.39 3.48
C GLY A 34 -1.78 -2.73 3.56
N TYR A 35 -2.75 -2.98 2.68
CA TYR A 35 -3.41 -4.29 2.58
C TYR A 35 -2.41 -5.41 2.25
N ALA A 36 -1.54 -5.20 1.24
CA ALA A 36 -0.54 -6.19 0.86
C ALA A 36 0.43 -6.51 2.02
N ALA A 37 0.85 -5.50 2.78
CA ALA A 37 1.69 -5.70 3.96
C ALA A 37 0.99 -6.55 5.04
N GLN A 38 -0.32 -6.33 5.27
CA GLN A 38 -1.12 -7.17 6.17
C GLN A 38 -1.17 -8.62 5.67
N GLN A 39 -1.44 -8.84 4.38
CA GLN A 39 -1.51 -10.20 3.82
C GLN A 39 -0.16 -10.93 3.91
N VAL A 40 0.97 -10.24 3.74
CA VAL A 40 2.30 -10.84 3.90
C VAL A 40 2.55 -11.27 5.35
N VAL A 41 2.21 -10.41 6.32
CA VAL A 41 2.37 -10.74 7.75
C VAL A 41 1.45 -11.90 8.16
N GLU A 42 0.21 -11.93 7.65
CA GLU A 42 -0.73 -13.01 7.88
C GLU A 42 -0.22 -14.34 7.29
N ALA A 43 0.24 -14.32 6.03
CA ALA A 43 0.80 -15.49 5.36
C ALA A 43 2.03 -16.04 6.10
N LEU A 44 2.93 -15.17 6.57
CA LEU A 44 4.09 -15.58 7.36
C LEU A 44 3.68 -16.16 8.72
N THR A 45 2.64 -15.62 9.34
CA THR A 45 2.08 -16.18 10.59
C THR A 45 1.53 -17.59 10.36
N ILE A 46 0.78 -17.82 9.27
CA ILE A 46 0.31 -19.16 8.88
C ILE A 46 1.48 -20.13 8.67
N LEU A 47 2.57 -19.68 8.03
CA LEU A 47 3.76 -20.51 7.83
C LEU A 47 4.46 -20.87 9.15
N VAL A 48 4.55 -19.92 10.09
CA VAL A 48 5.08 -20.15 11.44
C VAL A 48 4.23 -21.15 12.20
N ASP A 49 2.90 -21.00 12.17
CA ASP A 49 1.95 -21.91 12.83
C ASP A 49 2.03 -23.33 12.25
N ALA A 50 2.11 -23.45 10.92
CA ALA A 50 2.23 -24.74 10.23
C ALA A 50 3.57 -25.44 10.51
N HIS A 51 4.67 -24.68 10.62
CA HIS A 51 5.99 -25.22 10.93
C HIS A 51 6.14 -25.58 12.42
N GLY A 52 5.41 -24.90 13.30
CA GLY A 52 5.45 -25.10 14.74
C GLY A 52 6.70 -24.50 15.40
N GLY A 53 6.99 -24.94 16.64
CA GLY A 53 8.00 -24.30 17.49
C GLY A 53 9.43 -24.26 16.92
N GLY A 54 9.78 -25.17 16.01
CA GLY A 54 11.09 -25.18 15.34
C GLY A 54 11.34 -23.95 14.46
N SER A 55 10.29 -23.23 14.07
CA SER A 55 10.37 -22.02 13.23
C SER A 55 11.16 -20.90 13.90
N PHE A 56 11.18 -20.89 15.24
CA PHE A 56 11.85 -19.89 16.08
C PHE A 56 13.30 -20.24 16.41
N ALA A 57 13.84 -21.36 15.92
CA ALA A 57 15.26 -21.66 16.06
C ALA A 57 16.11 -20.64 15.29
N GLU A 58 17.27 -20.24 15.82
CA GLU A 58 18.18 -19.31 15.12
C GLU A 58 18.69 -19.85 13.78
N SER A 59 18.75 -21.18 13.63
CA SER A 59 19.09 -21.84 12.37
C SER A 59 17.97 -21.78 11.32
N SER A 60 16.75 -21.43 11.72
CA SER A 60 15.61 -21.27 10.82
C SER A 60 15.58 -19.86 10.24
N GLN A 61 15.47 -19.75 8.91
CA GLN A 61 15.27 -18.46 8.23
C GLN A 61 13.84 -17.93 8.38
N LEU A 62 12.88 -18.80 8.74
CA LEU A 62 11.47 -18.42 8.84
C LEU A 62 11.24 -17.37 9.93
N GLN A 63 11.91 -17.49 11.09
CA GLN A 63 11.83 -16.46 12.12
C GLN A 63 12.41 -15.12 11.66
N GLN A 64 13.47 -15.13 10.84
CA GLN A 64 14.06 -13.89 10.34
C GLN A 64 13.05 -13.17 9.43
N TYR A 65 12.48 -13.88 8.44
CA TYR A 65 11.48 -13.30 7.55
C TYR A 65 10.25 -12.82 8.30
N TRP A 66 9.76 -13.58 9.27
CA TRP A 66 8.61 -13.19 10.08
C TRP A 66 8.88 -11.91 10.88
N ARG A 67 10.02 -11.80 11.57
CA ARG A 67 10.39 -10.59 12.35
C ARG A 67 10.59 -9.38 11.45
N ASP A 68 11.30 -9.55 10.34
CA ASP A 68 11.65 -8.46 9.42
C ASP A 68 10.39 -7.93 8.74
N ALA A 69 9.51 -8.81 8.24
CA ALA A 69 8.24 -8.42 7.64
C ALA A 69 7.31 -7.73 8.65
N ASN A 70 7.21 -8.25 9.88
CA ASN A 70 6.44 -7.61 10.93
C ASN A 70 6.95 -6.19 11.22
N THR A 71 8.28 -6.02 11.27
CA THR A 71 8.89 -4.70 11.52
C THR A 71 8.62 -3.75 10.35
N ALA A 72 8.84 -4.20 9.12
CA ALA A 72 8.62 -3.42 7.90
C ALA A 72 7.15 -3.02 7.73
N ALA A 73 6.20 -3.91 8.02
CA ALA A 73 4.76 -3.65 7.89
C ALA A 73 4.25 -2.49 8.78
N ARG A 74 5.02 -2.09 9.81
CA ARG A 74 4.72 -0.95 10.69
C ARG A 74 5.26 0.38 10.16
N HIS A 75 5.89 0.39 8.98
CA HIS A 75 6.31 1.63 8.34
C HIS A 75 5.10 2.54 8.09
N ALA A 76 5.24 3.84 8.35
CA ALA A 76 4.12 4.80 8.27
C ALA A 76 3.42 4.82 6.90
N GLY A 77 4.15 4.49 5.84
CA GLY A 77 3.62 4.37 4.48
C GLY A 77 2.81 3.10 4.19
N LEU A 78 2.95 2.08 5.03
CA LEU A 78 2.21 0.82 4.93
C LEU A 78 1.07 0.74 5.94
N GLN A 79 0.81 1.80 6.72
CA GLN A 79 -0.25 1.77 7.74
C GLN A 79 -1.63 1.64 7.07
N PRO A 80 -2.31 0.48 7.20
CA PRO A 80 -3.52 0.17 6.43
C PRO A 80 -4.71 1.04 6.84
N THR A 81 -4.85 1.36 8.13
CA THR A 81 -5.93 2.23 8.62
C THR A 81 -5.89 3.61 7.95
N VAL A 82 -4.69 4.19 7.82
CA VAL A 82 -4.48 5.48 7.13
C VAL A 82 -4.76 5.32 5.63
N GLY A 83 -4.27 4.25 5.01
CA GLY A 83 -4.51 3.96 3.60
C GLY A 83 -6.00 3.86 3.26
N TYR A 84 -6.76 3.10 4.04
CA TYR A 84 -8.20 2.92 3.85
C TYR A 84 -8.99 4.21 4.05
N GLU A 85 -8.64 5.01 5.06
CA GLU A 85 -9.30 6.30 5.29
C GLU A 85 -9.08 7.26 4.10
N VAL A 86 -7.84 7.38 3.64
CA VAL A 86 -7.48 8.25 2.50
C VAL A 86 -8.17 7.79 1.22
N TYR A 87 -8.17 6.48 0.96
CA TYR A 87 -8.86 5.92 -0.21
C TYR A 87 -10.39 6.11 -0.12
N GLY A 88 -10.99 5.84 1.05
CA GLY A 88 -12.41 6.05 1.31
C GLY A 88 -12.85 7.50 1.07
N LYS A 89 -12.08 8.47 1.57
CA LYS A 89 -12.31 9.90 1.29
C LYS A 89 -12.22 10.22 -0.20
N SER A 90 -11.24 9.62 -0.90
CA SER A 90 -11.06 9.85 -2.34
C SER A 90 -12.24 9.36 -3.19
N ILE A 91 -12.82 8.18 -2.88
CA ILE A 91 -13.96 7.62 -3.63
C ILE A 91 -15.28 8.32 -3.27
N LEU A 92 -15.39 8.90 -2.08
CA LEU A 92 -16.55 9.68 -1.63
C LEU A 92 -16.46 11.17 -2.03
N GLY A 93 -15.37 11.59 -2.68
CA GLY A 93 -15.16 12.99 -3.06
C GLY A 93 -14.95 13.94 -1.88
N VAL A 94 -14.56 13.41 -0.72
CA VAL A 94 -14.24 14.22 0.47
C VAL A 94 -12.86 14.83 0.27
N PRO A 95 -12.71 16.17 0.34
CA PRO A 95 -11.42 16.81 0.14
C PRO A 95 -10.44 16.41 1.25
N GLU A 96 -9.36 15.74 0.87
CA GLU A 96 -8.32 15.26 1.79
C GLU A 96 -6.93 15.66 1.26
N ARG A 97 -6.03 16.06 2.16
CA ARG A 97 -4.63 16.31 1.79
C ARG A 97 -3.87 14.99 1.82
N ILE A 98 -3.80 14.36 0.66
CA ILE A 98 -2.95 13.19 0.46
C ILE A 98 -1.49 13.64 0.58
N SER A 99 -0.78 13.11 1.58
CA SER A 99 0.65 13.36 1.74
C SER A 99 1.41 12.98 0.47
N PHE A 100 2.45 13.75 0.16
CA PHE A 100 3.29 13.48 -1.01
C PHE A 100 4.08 12.16 -0.88
N THR A 101 4.29 11.68 0.34
CA THR A 101 5.06 10.45 0.61
C THR A 101 4.17 9.21 0.53
N VAL A 102 4.74 8.10 0.03
CA VAL A 102 4.23 6.73 0.25
C VAL A 102 4.62 6.33 1.66
#